data_AF-A0A9X4FNG6-F1
#
_entry.id   AF-A0A9X4FNG6-F1
#
_cell.length_a   1.000
_cell.length_b   1.000
_cell.length_c   1.000
_cell.angle_alpha   90.00
_cell.angle_beta   90.00
_cell.angle_gamma   90.00
#
_symmetry.space_group_name_H-M   'P 1'
#
loop_
_entity.id
_entity.type
_entity.pdbx_description
1 polymer ?
#
loop_
_entity_poly.entity_id
_entity_poly.type
_entity_poly.pdbx_seq_one_letter_code
_entity_poly.pdbx_strand_id
1 'polypeptide(L)'
;MEKLVQKLASIDELETWKQHCQGYSSQDKKAAFERAQSLWIARKVSENTLYLHPEVISDLQKQNWIPNDLQKRMIWASVLASGEGSDSRQRFKSIKASLLKKHGRDWWEDVYKRQKSAFAAKERIHNQTASNGAAVNMLMAETHLFGDIARDQIHSALSMVPKW
;
A
#
# COMPACT_ATOMS: atom_id res chain seq x y z
N MET A 1 -8.90 -10.30 20.57
CA MET A 1 -9.08 -9.96 19.14
C MET A 1 -8.44 -8.62 18.80
N GLU A 2 -8.72 -7.56 19.55
CA GLU A 2 -8.16 -6.21 19.30
C GLU A 2 -6.63 -6.14 19.24
N LYS A 3 -5.94 -6.82 20.18
CA LYS A 3 -4.47 -6.93 20.17
C LYS A 3 -3.91 -7.56 18.89
N LEU A 4 -4.62 -8.53 18.31
CA LEU A 4 -4.23 -9.16 17.05
C LEU A 4 -4.45 -8.20 15.87
N VAL A 5 -5.59 -7.50 15.85
CA VAL A 5 -5.91 -6.51 14.82
C VAL A 5 -4.85 -5.41 14.76
N GLN A 6 -4.50 -4.82 15.91
CA GLN A 6 -3.45 -3.80 15.99
C GLN A 6 -2.09 -4.34 15.58
N LYS A 7 -1.72 -5.54 16.06
CA LYS A 7 -0.45 -6.19 15.68
C LYS A 7 -0.34 -6.37 14.16
N LEU A 8 -1.42 -6.84 13.52
CA LEU A 8 -1.43 -7.03 12.08
C LEU A 8 -1.37 -5.70 11.33
N ALA A 9 -2.15 -4.70 11.74
CA ALA A 9 -2.18 -3.39 11.09
C ALA A 9 -0.80 -2.67 11.10
N SER A 10 0.02 -2.93 12.12
CA SER A 10 1.38 -2.40 12.23
C SER A 10 2.43 -3.12 11.37
N ILE A 11 2.12 -4.30 10.81
CA ILE A 11 3.05 -5.04 9.95
C ILE A 11 2.89 -4.58 8.50
N ASP A 12 4.00 -4.19 7.87
CA ASP A 12 4.02 -3.68 6.49
C ASP A 12 3.85 -4.81 5.47
N GLU A 13 4.36 -6.00 5.78
CA GLU A 13 4.34 -7.18 4.93
C GLU A 13 3.00 -7.93 5.06
N LEU A 14 1.99 -7.52 4.29
CA LEU A 14 0.67 -8.20 4.26
C LEU A 14 0.77 -9.72 4.05
N GLU A 15 1.76 -10.18 3.30
CA GLU A 15 1.98 -11.59 2.99
C GLU A 15 2.44 -12.45 4.19
N THR A 16 2.96 -11.81 5.25
CA THR A 16 3.44 -12.50 6.48
C THR A 16 2.36 -12.61 7.54
N TRP A 17 1.25 -11.87 7.43
CA TRP A 17 0.16 -11.84 8.42
C TRP A 17 -0.35 -13.23 8.82
N LYS A 18 -0.36 -14.18 7.88
CA LYS A 18 -0.73 -15.59 8.13
C LYS A 18 0.13 -16.27 9.20
N GLN A 19 1.40 -15.89 9.30
CA GLN A 19 2.37 -16.42 10.27
C GLN A 19 2.10 -15.87 11.68
N HIS A 20 1.57 -14.66 11.78
CA HIS A 20 1.27 -14.00 13.05
C HIS A 20 -0.08 -14.41 13.66
N CYS A 21 -0.87 -15.18 12.93
CA CYS A 21 -2.19 -15.66 13.35
C CYS A 21 -2.21 -17.14 13.77
N GLN A 22 -1.06 -17.74 14.10
CA GLN A 22 -1.01 -19.11 14.61
C GLN A 22 -1.82 -19.21 15.92
N GLY A 23 -2.60 -20.29 16.07
CA GLY A 23 -3.43 -20.52 17.26
C GLY A 23 -4.85 -19.91 17.24
N TYR A 24 -5.21 -19.10 16.25
CA TYR A 24 -6.58 -18.55 16.12
C TYR A 24 -7.48 -19.41 15.22
N SER A 25 -8.79 -19.40 15.49
CA SER A 25 -9.79 -20.06 14.65
C SER A 25 -9.87 -19.41 13.25
N SER A 26 -10.44 -20.13 12.27
CA SER A 26 -10.60 -19.61 10.90
C SER A 26 -11.48 -18.35 10.86
N GLN A 27 -12.52 -18.32 11.69
CA GLN A 27 -13.45 -17.20 11.78
C GLN A 27 -12.80 -15.97 12.43
N ASP A 28 -12.07 -16.17 13.53
CA ASP A 28 -11.35 -15.08 14.20
C ASP A 28 -10.25 -14.48 13.32
N LYS A 29 -9.56 -15.34 12.56
CA LYS A 29 -8.60 -14.90 11.54
C LYS A 29 -9.28 -14.00 10.52
N LYS A 30 -10.36 -14.47 9.90
CA LYS A 30 -11.06 -13.68 8.87
C LYS A 30 -11.47 -12.30 9.39
N ALA A 31 -12.11 -12.25 10.56
CA ALA A 31 -12.53 -11.00 11.17
C ALA A 31 -11.35 -10.08 11.52
N ALA A 32 -10.25 -10.65 12.04
CA ALA A 32 -9.06 -9.89 12.36
C ALA A 32 -8.36 -9.32 11.11
N PHE A 33 -8.28 -10.10 10.03
CA PHE A 33 -7.69 -9.66 8.77
C PHE A 33 -8.48 -8.51 8.13
N GLU A 34 -9.82 -8.59 8.12
CA GLU A 34 -10.67 -7.53 7.56
C GLU A 34 -10.50 -6.21 8.31
N ARG A 35 -10.53 -6.26 9.65
CA ARG A 35 -10.32 -5.07 10.50
C ARG A 35 -8.88 -4.54 10.44
N ALA A 36 -7.90 -5.42 10.41
CA ALA A 36 -6.50 -5.01 10.31
C ALA A 36 -6.22 -4.40 8.93
N GLN A 37 -6.83 -4.91 7.86
CA GLN A 37 -6.66 -4.39 6.51
C GLN A 37 -7.13 -2.94 6.40
N SER A 38 -8.29 -2.59 6.95
CA SER A 38 -8.78 -1.21 6.92
C SER A 38 -7.85 -0.25 7.65
N LEU A 39 -7.36 -0.64 8.84
CA LEU A 39 -6.40 0.15 9.61
C LEU A 39 -5.04 0.28 8.89
N TRP A 40 -4.57 -0.80 8.29
CA TRP A 40 -3.33 -0.82 7.51
C TRP A 40 -3.42 0.12 6.30
N ILE A 41 -4.54 0.12 5.57
CA ILE A 41 -4.75 1.00 4.42
C ILE A 41 -4.73 2.46 4.88
N ALA A 42 -5.49 2.80 5.92
CA ALA A 42 -5.53 4.16 6.47
C ALA A 42 -4.12 4.64 6.86
N ARG A 43 -3.35 3.79 7.54
CA ARG A 43 -1.96 4.05 7.91
C ARG A 43 -1.08 4.28 6.69
N LYS A 44 -1.09 3.38 5.71
CA LYS A 44 -0.24 3.46 4.52
C LYS A 44 -0.55 4.65 3.63
N VAL A 45 -1.82 5.07 3.57
CA VAL A 45 -2.21 6.34 2.95
C VAL A 45 -1.62 7.53 3.71
N SER A 46 -1.75 7.56 5.04
CA SER A 46 -1.21 8.66 5.85
C SER A 46 0.33 8.76 5.79
N GLU A 47 1.01 7.62 5.63
CA GLU A 47 2.46 7.53 5.45
C GLU A 47 2.90 7.85 3.99
N ASN A 48 1.97 8.08 3.06
CA ASN A 48 2.23 8.23 1.62
C ASN A 48 3.00 7.04 0.99
N THR A 49 2.86 5.84 1.57
CA THR A 49 3.52 4.61 1.09
C THR A 49 2.55 3.69 0.34
N LEU A 50 1.34 4.18 0.06
CA LEU A 50 0.34 3.50 -0.77
C LEU A 50 0.16 4.25 -2.09
N TYR A 51 0.75 3.72 -3.17
CA TYR A 51 0.81 4.32 -4.50
C TYR A 51 -0.49 4.09 -5.30
N LEU A 52 -1.57 4.72 -4.85
CA LEU A 52 -2.89 4.70 -5.48
C LEU A 52 -3.25 6.08 -6.02
N HIS A 53 -4.12 6.11 -7.04
CA HIS A 53 -4.67 7.38 -7.52
C HIS A 53 -5.44 8.11 -6.41
N PRO A 54 -5.36 9.45 -6.27
CA PRO A 54 -6.03 10.20 -5.20
C PRO A 54 -7.54 9.99 -5.12
N GLU A 55 -8.23 9.89 -6.25
CA GLU A 55 -9.67 9.53 -6.27
C GLU A 55 -9.95 8.13 -5.70
N VAL A 56 -9.08 7.15 -5.95
CA VAL A 56 -9.22 5.81 -5.37
C VAL A 56 -9.02 5.87 -3.86
N ILE A 57 -8.12 6.72 -3.37
CA ILE A 57 -7.94 6.99 -1.94
C ILE A 57 -9.19 7.65 -1.35
N SER A 58 -9.77 8.65 -2.03
CA SER A 58 -11.02 9.30 -1.61
C SER A 58 -12.18 8.30 -1.52
N ASP A 59 -12.29 7.39 -2.50
CA ASP A 59 -13.31 6.34 -2.50
C ASP A 59 -13.09 5.34 -1.36
N LEU A 60 -11.85 4.94 -1.09
CA LEU A 60 -11.51 4.11 0.06
C LEU A 60 -11.89 4.78 1.37
N GLN A 61 -11.63 6.08 1.52
CA GLN A 61 -12.00 6.83 2.72
C GLN A 61 -13.53 6.85 2.92
N LYS A 62 -14.31 7.08 1.85
CA LYS A 62 -15.78 7.01 1.89
C LYS A 62 -16.30 5.61 2.23
N GLN A 63 -15.54 4.58 1.88
CA GLN A 63 -15.84 3.17 2.16
C GLN A 63 -15.30 2.70 3.52
N ASN A 64 -14.88 3.61 4.41
CA ASN A 64 -14.24 3.27 5.70
C ASN A 64 -13.02 2.36 5.55
N TRP A 65 -12.25 2.57 4.48
CA TRP A 65 -11.06 1.80 4.13
C TRP A 65 -11.32 0.32 3.85
N ILE A 66 -12.55 -0.02 3.44
CA ILE A 66 -12.93 -1.38 3.05
C ILE A 66 -12.85 -1.49 1.52
N PRO A 67 -11.81 -2.14 0.96
CA PRO A 67 -11.58 -2.13 -0.47
C PRO A 67 -12.50 -3.11 -1.23
N ASN A 68 -13.00 -2.68 -2.39
CA ASN A 68 -13.60 -3.55 -3.40
C ASN A 68 -12.54 -4.39 -4.15
N ASP A 69 -12.95 -5.28 -5.07
CA ASP A 69 -12.00 -6.17 -5.76
C ASP A 69 -10.96 -5.41 -6.60
N LEU A 70 -11.38 -4.35 -7.31
CA LEU A 70 -10.48 -3.51 -8.10
C LEU A 70 -9.44 -2.82 -7.21
N GLN A 71 -9.90 -2.17 -6.14
CA GLN A 71 -9.03 -1.50 -5.16
C GLN A 71 -8.06 -2.49 -4.50
N LYS A 72 -8.51 -3.71 -4.20
CA LYS A 72 -7.61 -4.77 -3.71
C LYS A 72 -6.47 -5.04 -4.70
N ARG A 73 -6.75 -5.14 -6.00
CA ARG A 73 -5.72 -5.33 -7.02
C ARG A 73 -4.74 -4.18 -7.06
N MET A 74 -5.23 -2.94 -6.98
CA MET A 74 -4.38 -1.75 -6.95
C MET A 74 -3.51 -1.69 -5.69
N ILE A 75 -4.06 -2.02 -4.52
CA ILE A 75 -3.31 -2.11 -3.26
C ILE A 75 -2.18 -3.13 -3.40
N TRP A 76 -2.46 -4.32 -3.93
CA TRP A 76 -1.43 -5.33 -4.15
C TRP A 76 -0.38 -4.90 -5.18
N ALA A 77 -0.77 -4.14 -6.21
CA ALA A 77 0.18 -3.56 -7.16
C ALA A 77 1.13 -2.56 -6.46
N SER A 78 0.61 -1.73 -5.56
CA SER A 78 1.40 -0.84 -4.72
C SER A 78 2.33 -1.61 -3.78
N VAL A 79 1.86 -2.70 -3.17
CA VAL A 79 2.68 -3.55 -2.29
C VAL A 79 3.84 -4.17 -3.08
N LEU A 80 3.59 -4.65 -4.30
CA LEU A 80 4.65 -5.16 -5.17
C LEU A 80 5.65 -4.07 -5.59
N ALA A 81 5.17 -2.86 -5.86
CA ALA A 81 6.04 -1.71 -6.16
C ALA A 81 6.89 -1.27 -4.96
N SER A 82 6.44 -1.54 -3.74
CA SER A 82 7.15 -1.25 -2.48
C SER A 82 8.15 -2.33 -2.07
N GLY A 83 8.15 -3.48 -2.74
CA GLY A 83 9.02 -4.62 -2.42
C GLY A 83 10.46 -4.42 -2.90
N GLU A 84 11.24 -3.62 -2.19
CA GLU A 84 12.68 -3.41 -2.44
C GLU A 84 13.56 -4.01 -1.35
N GLY A 85 14.85 -4.18 -1.66
CA GLY A 85 15.85 -4.77 -0.75
C GLY A 85 16.36 -6.15 -1.21
N SER A 86 17.24 -6.74 -0.40
CA SER A 86 17.88 -8.04 -0.67
C SER A 86 16.86 -9.16 -0.90
N ASP A 87 15.73 -9.09 -0.20
CA ASP A 87 14.70 -10.13 -0.22
C ASP A 87 13.56 -9.85 -1.22
N SER A 88 13.65 -8.76 -1.99
CA SER A 88 12.63 -8.32 -2.97
C SER A 88 12.18 -9.45 -3.91
N ARG A 89 13.12 -10.23 -4.44
CA ARG A 89 12.83 -11.37 -5.32
C ARG A 89 12.07 -12.49 -4.61
N GLN A 90 12.44 -12.80 -3.37
CA GLN A 90 11.78 -13.84 -2.58
C GLN A 90 10.37 -13.39 -2.16
N ARG A 91 10.25 -12.13 -1.74
CA ARG A 91 8.98 -11.47 -1.41
C ARG A 91 8.03 -11.48 -2.59
N PHE A 92 8.50 -11.08 -3.78
CA PHE A 92 7.73 -11.12 -5.02
C PHE A 92 7.20 -12.53 -5.33
N LYS A 93 8.05 -13.57 -5.24
CA LYS A 93 7.65 -14.96 -5.45
C LYS A 93 6.59 -15.42 -4.44
N SER A 94 6.76 -15.07 -3.16
CA SER A 94 5.81 -15.41 -2.09
C SER A 94 4.44 -14.76 -2.30
N ILE A 95 4.42 -13.48 -2.66
CA ILE A 95 3.20 -12.74 -2.97
C ILE A 95 2.53 -13.35 -4.20
N LYS A 96 3.27 -13.54 -5.30
CA LYS A 96 2.76 -14.17 -6.53
C LYS A 96 2.11 -15.52 -6.26
N ALA A 97 2.79 -16.41 -5.55
CA ALA A 97 2.26 -17.73 -5.22
C ALA A 97 0.97 -17.64 -4.38
N SER A 98 0.94 -16.72 -3.42
CA SER A 98 -0.23 -16.52 -2.55
C SER A 98 -1.43 -15.96 -3.31
N LEU A 99 -1.20 -14.99 -4.21
CA LEU A 99 -2.25 -14.39 -5.04
C LEU A 99 -2.81 -15.37 -6.07
N LEU A 100 -1.93 -16.11 -6.77
CA LEU A 100 -2.36 -17.14 -7.71
C LEU A 100 -3.20 -18.22 -7.04
N LYS A 101 -2.82 -18.67 -5.85
CA LYS A 101 -3.57 -19.68 -5.09
C LYS A 101 -4.95 -19.18 -4.66
N LYS A 102 -5.09 -17.89 -4.34
CA LYS A 102 -6.33 -17.32 -3.76
C LYS A 102 -7.30 -16.79 -4.81
N HIS A 103 -6.79 -16.19 -5.88
CA HIS A 103 -7.59 -15.43 -6.85
C HIS A 103 -7.43 -15.91 -8.31
N GLY A 104 -6.47 -16.79 -8.59
CA GLY A 104 -6.24 -17.31 -9.94
C GLY A 104 -5.34 -16.41 -10.80
N ARG A 105 -5.17 -16.82 -12.06
CA ARG A 105 -4.19 -16.23 -13.00
C ARG A 105 -4.58 -14.84 -13.46
N ASP A 106 -5.84 -14.64 -13.86
CA ASP A 106 -6.31 -13.37 -14.42
C ASP A 106 -6.16 -12.22 -13.42
N TRP A 107 -6.47 -12.50 -12.16
CA TRP A 107 -6.33 -11.56 -11.06
C TRP A 107 -4.86 -11.17 -10.83
N TRP A 108 -3.94 -12.14 -10.88
CA TRP A 108 -2.50 -11.87 -10.80
C TRP A 108 -1.99 -11.03 -11.97
N GLU A 109 -2.40 -11.36 -13.20
CA GLU A 109 -1.95 -10.63 -14.40
C GLU A 109 -2.41 -9.17 -14.37
N ASP A 110 -3.61 -8.90 -13.87
CA ASP A 110 -4.11 -7.54 -13.69
C ASP A 110 -3.29 -6.75 -12.65
N VAL A 111 -3.01 -7.36 -11.49
CA VAL A 111 -2.11 -6.77 -10.48
C VAL A 111 -0.72 -6.47 -11.05
N TYR A 112 -0.15 -7.43 -11.79
CA TYR A 112 1.18 -7.29 -12.36
C TYR A 112 1.26 -6.16 -13.39
N LYS A 113 0.23 -6.01 -14.24
CA LYS A 113 0.14 -4.89 -15.21
C LYS A 113 0.14 -3.53 -14.50
N ARG A 114 -0.58 -3.42 -13.38
CA ARG A 114 -0.70 -2.17 -12.59
C ARG A 114 0.56 -1.83 -11.81
N GLN A 115 1.38 -2.83 -11.45
CA GLN A 115 2.60 -2.65 -10.70
C GLN A 115 3.53 -1.60 -11.34
N LYS A 116 3.62 -1.58 -12.69
CA LYS A 116 4.48 -0.65 -13.40
C LYS A 116 4.11 0.82 -13.14
N SER A 117 2.82 1.14 -13.13
CA SER A 117 2.36 2.51 -12.85
C SER A 117 2.57 2.89 -11.39
N ALA A 118 2.33 1.97 -10.46
CA ALA A 118 2.61 2.18 -9.04
C ALA A 118 4.11 2.40 -8.79
N PHE A 119 4.98 1.63 -9.46
CA PHE A 119 6.44 1.80 -9.38
C PHE A 119 6.89 3.15 -9.93
N ALA A 120 6.37 3.57 -11.10
CA ALA A 120 6.68 4.86 -11.67
C ALA A 120 6.24 6.03 -10.77
N ALA A 121 5.08 5.92 -10.11
CA ALA A 121 4.64 6.91 -9.13
C ALA A 121 5.59 6.98 -7.92
N LYS A 122 6.00 5.82 -7.39
CA LYS A 122 7.00 5.75 -6.33
C LYS A 122 8.32 6.41 -6.72
N GLU A 123 8.88 6.06 -7.89
CA GLU A 123 10.15 6.62 -8.36
C GLU A 123 10.07 8.14 -8.51
N ARG A 124 8.94 8.67 -8.98
CA ARG A 124 8.74 10.13 -9.05
C ARG A 124 8.74 10.77 -7.66
N ILE A 125 8.00 10.21 -6.70
CA ILE A 125 7.98 10.71 -5.32
C ILE A 125 9.40 10.67 -4.74
N HIS A 126 10.13 9.56 -4.92
CA HIS A 126 11.50 9.43 -4.45
C HIS A 126 12.43 10.47 -5.10
N ASN A 127 12.38 10.64 -6.42
CA ASN A 127 13.22 11.57 -7.14
C ASN A 127 12.92 13.03 -6.79
N GLN A 128 11.65 13.37 -6.56
CA GLN A 128 11.25 14.70 -6.10
C GLN A 128 11.85 14.98 -4.71
N THR A 129 11.71 14.06 -3.76
CA THR A 129 12.29 14.18 -2.42
C THR A 129 13.82 14.20 -2.45
N ALA A 130 14.47 13.42 -3.32
CA ALA A 130 15.93 13.42 -3.46
C ALA A 130 16.47 14.70 -4.11
N SER A 131 15.69 15.34 -4.99
CA SER A 131 16.06 16.60 -5.65
C SER A 131 15.92 17.82 -4.73
N ASN A 132 15.00 17.76 -3.78
CA ASN A 132 14.85 18.75 -2.73
C ASN A 132 16.00 18.55 -1.73
N GLY A 133 17.02 19.41 -1.75
CA GLY A 133 18.17 19.29 -0.83
C GLY A 133 17.74 19.15 0.65
N ALA A 134 18.59 18.56 1.49
CA ALA A 134 18.24 18.16 2.87
C ALA A 134 17.54 19.25 3.71
N ALA A 135 17.93 20.52 3.54
CA ALA A 135 17.30 21.65 4.22
C ALA A 135 15.85 21.90 3.79
N VAL A 136 15.53 21.71 2.50
CA VAL A 136 14.16 21.83 1.98
C VAL A 136 13.30 20.68 2.48
N ASN A 137 13.84 19.46 2.53
CA ASN A 137 13.13 18.30 3.09
C ASN A 137 12.82 18.49 4.60
N MET A 138 13.75 19.07 5.36
CA MET A 138 13.51 19.40 6.77
C MET A 138 12.41 20.46 6.92
N LEU A 139 12.43 21.51 6.10
CA LEU A 139 11.39 22.54 6.10
C LEU A 139 10.02 21.98 5.69
N MET A 140 9.97 21.06 4.72
CA MET A 140 8.76 20.34 4.32
C MET A 140 8.18 19.49 5.46
N ALA A 141 9.03 18.92 6.32
CA ALA A 141 8.59 18.14 7.48
C ALA A 141 8.09 19.01 8.64
N GLU A 142 8.67 20.20 8.84
CA GLU A 142 8.39 21.03 10.02
C GLU A 142 7.41 22.19 9.81
N THR A 143 7.14 22.60 8.56
CA THR A 143 6.32 23.78 8.29
C THR A 143 5.09 23.48 7.43
N HIS A 144 3.96 24.10 7.77
CA HIS A 144 2.69 23.89 7.08
C HIS A 144 2.75 24.22 5.57
N LEU A 145 3.36 25.36 5.20
CA LEU A 145 3.43 25.83 3.82
C LEU A 145 4.21 24.85 2.91
N PHE A 146 5.35 24.36 3.38
CA PHE A 146 6.16 23.40 2.62
C PHE A 146 5.60 21.97 2.71
N GLY A 147 4.88 21.65 3.79
CA GLY A 147 4.10 20.43 3.90
C GLY A 147 3.00 20.35 2.83
N ASP A 148 2.34 21.46 2.51
CA ASP A 148 1.34 21.52 1.42
C ASP A 148 1.99 21.32 0.04
N ILE A 149 3.18 21.91 -0.19
CA ILE A 149 3.95 21.66 -1.42
C ILE A 149 4.35 20.19 -1.56
N ALA A 150 4.76 19.53 -0.46
CA ALA A 150 5.09 18.11 -0.47
C ALA A 150 3.86 17.25 -0.78
N ARG A 151 2.69 17.60 -0.23
CA ARG A 151 1.42 16.92 -0.53
C ARG A 151 1.01 17.09 -1.99
N ASP A 152 1.17 18.29 -2.57
CA ASP A 152 0.84 18.56 -3.96
C ASP A 152 1.75 17.78 -4.93
N GLN A 153 3.04 17.64 -4.59
CA GLN A 153 3.98 16.82 -5.37
C GLN A 153 3.59 15.34 -5.35
N ILE A 154 3.27 14.80 -4.17
CA ILE A 154 2.80 13.43 -4.01
C ILE A 154 1.48 13.24 -4.76
N HIS A 155 0.52 14.16 -4.60
CA HIS A 155 -0.77 14.12 -5.27
C HIS A 155 -0.61 14.11 -6.79
N SER A 156 0.26 14.95 -7.34
CA SER A 156 0.59 15.00 -8.77
C SER A 156 1.19 13.67 -9.25
N ALA A 157 2.17 13.11 -8.54
CA ALA A 157 2.78 11.83 -8.90
C ALA A 157 1.76 10.67 -8.88
N LEU A 158 0.88 10.63 -7.86
CA LEU A 158 -0.16 9.63 -7.71
C LEU A 158 -1.28 9.78 -8.76
N SER A 159 -1.58 10.99 -9.21
CA SER A 159 -2.60 11.25 -10.24
C SER A 159 -2.27 10.60 -11.59
N MET A 160 -1.01 10.23 -11.80
CA MET A 160 -0.56 9.53 -13.02
C MET A 160 -0.78 8.01 -12.94
N VAL A 161 -1.17 7.46 -11.78
CA VAL A 161 -1.56 6.05 -11.64
C VAL A 161 -2.96 5.87 -12.23
N PRO A 162 -3.18 4.92 -13.17
CA PRO A 162 -4.51 4.68 -13.72
C PRO A 162 -5.54 4.33 -12.64
N LYS A 163 -6.78 4.83 -12.82
CA LYS A 163 -7.93 4.56 -11.93
C LYS A 163 -8.65 3.23 -12.23
N TRP A 164 -8.39 2.66 -13.40
CA TRP A 164 -9.05 1.46 -13.91
C TRP A 164 -8.14 0.26 -13.83
#